data_AF-A0A4R7WQ97-F1
#
_entry.id   AF-A0A4R7WQ97-F1
#
_cell.length_a   1.000
_cell.length_b   1.000
_cell.length_c   1.000
_cell.angle_alpha   90.00
_cell.angle_beta   90.00
_cell.angle_gamma   90.00
#
_symmetry.space_group_name_H-M   'P 1'
#
loop_
_entity.id
_entity.type
_entity.pdbx_description
1 polymer ?
#
loop_
_entity_poly.entity_id
_entity_poly.type
_entity_poly.pdbx_seq_one_letter_code
_entity_poly.pdbx_strand_id
1 'polypeptide(L)'
;MKAHLLTALCLLTLTDTAVAIESGASSATQKQTEAWLELQASGKVASTIPQPQAPVERDQSMQRWLNNYQHPIPEFFEQKKGGTVSGGSGAN
;
A
#
# COMPACT_ATOMS: atom_id res chain seq x y z
N MET A 1 -10.02 -11.90 54.43
CA MET A 1 -9.44 -10.82 53.59
C MET A 1 -8.20 -11.28 52.82
N LYS A 2 -7.14 -11.77 53.47
CA LYS A 2 -5.90 -12.25 52.81
C LYS A 2 -6.12 -13.41 51.83
N ALA A 3 -6.97 -14.38 52.19
CA ALA A 3 -7.30 -15.52 51.33
C ALA A 3 -7.98 -15.09 50.02
N HIS A 4 -8.96 -14.18 50.08
CA HIS A 4 -9.62 -13.65 48.88
C HIS A 4 -8.66 -12.85 47.98
N LEU A 5 -7.67 -12.18 48.58
CA LEU A 5 -6.66 -11.43 47.83
C LEU A 5 -5.70 -12.38 47.09
N LEU A 6 -5.32 -13.51 47.71
CA LEU A 6 -4.55 -14.56 47.06
C LEU A 6 -5.36 -15.27 45.95
N THR A 7 -6.65 -15.52 46.17
CA THR A 7 -7.53 -16.10 45.14
C THR A 7 -7.68 -15.17 43.95
N ALA A 8 -7.86 -13.86 44.18
CA ALA A 8 -7.96 -12.86 43.12
C ALA A 8 -6.64 -12.72 42.33
N LEU A 9 -5.49 -12.79 43.00
CA LEU A 9 -4.18 -12.76 42.36
C LEU A 9 -3.94 -14.01 41.49
N CYS A 10 -4.32 -15.19 41.97
CA CYS A 10 -4.25 -16.41 41.15
C CYS A 10 -5.15 -16.31 39.92
N LEU A 11 -6.39 -15.82 40.07
CA LEU A 11 -7.32 -15.63 38.95
C LEU A 11 -6.79 -14.66 37.88
N LEU A 12 -6.01 -13.65 38.25
CA LEU A 12 -5.36 -12.72 37.31
C LEU A 12 -4.26 -13.36 36.47
N THR A 13 -3.64 -14.44 36.94
CA THR A 13 -2.53 -15.11 36.24
C THR A 13 -2.97 -16.17 35.23
N LEU A 14 -4.27 -16.51 35.16
CA LEU A 14 -4.77 -17.53 34.26
C LEU A 14 -5.00 -17.06 32.81
N THR A 15 -4.86 -15.77 32.50
CA THR A 15 -5.37 -15.18 31.26
C THR A 15 -4.45 -15.19 30.03
N ASP A 16 -3.27 -15.84 30.03
CA ASP A 16 -2.29 -15.61 28.96
C ASP A 16 -1.81 -16.87 28.19
N THR A 17 -2.74 -17.71 27.73
CA THR A 17 -2.44 -18.61 26.61
C THR A 17 -3.07 -18.07 25.33
N ALA A 18 -2.52 -16.97 24.81
CA ALA A 18 -2.72 -16.61 23.42
C ALA A 18 -2.02 -17.65 22.54
N VAL A 19 -2.76 -18.66 22.10
CA VAL A 19 -2.28 -19.59 21.08
C VAL A 19 -2.22 -18.79 19.78
N ALA A 20 -1.01 -18.47 19.32
CA ALA A 20 -0.82 -17.98 17.97
C ALA A 20 -1.38 -19.03 17.01
N ILE A 21 -2.33 -18.62 16.16
CA ILE A 21 -2.80 -19.43 15.04
C ILE A 21 -1.56 -19.91 14.29
N GLU A 22 -1.50 -21.21 13.99
CA GLU A 22 -0.37 -21.83 13.31
C GLU A 22 -0.04 -21.01 12.07
N SER A 23 1.21 -20.54 11.97
CA SER A 23 1.71 -19.73 10.87
C SER A 23 1.84 -20.63 9.63
N GLY A 24 0.71 -21.00 9.06
CA GLY A 24 0.60 -21.84 7.88
C GLY A 24 -0.46 -21.24 6.97
N ALA A 25 -0.09 -20.98 5.71
CA ALA A 25 -0.99 -20.40 4.74
C ALA A 25 -2.31 -21.19 4.69
N SER A 26 -3.41 -20.55 5.12
CA SER A 26 -4.75 -21.16 5.15
C SER A 26 -5.27 -21.53 3.76
N SER A 27 -4.58 -21.10 2.69
CA SER A 27 -4.86 -21.41 1.30
C SER A 27 -3.62 -21.17 0.41
N ALA A 28 -3.62 -21.72 -0.80
CA ALA A 28 -2.56 -21.46 -1.78
C ALA A 28 -2.41 -19.97 -2.12
N THR A 29 -3.51 -19.22 -2.17
CA THR A 29 -3.52 -17.77 -2.41
C THR A 29 -2.85 -17.01 -1.26
N GLN A 30 -3.14 -17.39 -0.01
CA GLN A 30 -2.51 -16.77 1.15
C GLN A 30 -0.99 -16.99 1.15
N LYS A 31 -0.53 -18.19 0.75
CA LYS A 31 0.90 -18.49 0.66
C LYS A 31 1.62 -17.56 -0.33
N GLN A 32 0.99 -17.29 -1.46
CA GLN A 32 1.55 -16.36 -2.45
C GLN A 32 1.59 -14.93 -1.89
N THR A 33 0.53 -14.50 -1.19
CA THR A 33 0.49 -13.19 -0.54
C THR A 33 1.58 -13.05 0.52
N GLU A 34 1.75 -14.04 1.40
CA GLU A 34 2.78 -14.06 2.44
C GLU A 34 4.18 -14.01 1.82
N ALA A 35 4.43 -14.78 0.75
CA ALA A 35 5.69 -14.74 0.02
C ALA A 35 5.98 -13.34 -0.57
N TRP A 36 4.96 -12.66 -1.12
CA TRP A 36 5.12 -11.29 -1.61
C TRP A 36 5.39 -10.29 -0.49
N LEU A 37 4.70 -10.42 0.65
CA LEU A 37 4.89 -9.54 1.80
C LEU A 37 6.30 -9.71 2.39
N GLU A 38 6.77 -10.95 2.54
CA GLU A 38 8.12 -11.24 3.01
C GLU A 38 9.18 -10.72 2.03
N LEU A 39 8.96 -10.90 0.72
CA LEU A 39 9.86 -10.39 -0.32
C LEU A 39 9.95 -8.86 -0.33
N GLN A 40 8.83 -8.17 -0.14
CA GLN A 40 8.80 -6.70 -0.04
C GLN A 40 9.46 -6.21 1.24
N ALA A 41 9.11 -6.79 2.39
CA ALA A 41 9.65 -6.39 3.70
C ALA A 41 11.15 -6.67 3.83
N SER A 42 11.62 -7.79 3.27
CA SER A 42 13.04 -8.16 3.31
C SER A 42 13.93 -7.29 2.42
N GLY A 43 13.36 -6.55 1.45
CA GLY A 43 14.11 -5.71 0.52
C GLY A 43 15.06 -6.49 -0.40
N LYS A 44 14.99 -7.84 -0.44
CA LYS A 44 15.92 -8.69 -1.21
C LYS A 44 15.86 -8.43 -2.72
N VAL A 45 14.74 -7.91 -3.20
CA VAL A 45 14.50 -7.58 -4.62
C VAL A 45 14.38 -6.07 -4.82
N ALA A 46 14.96 -5.27 -3.92
CA ALA A 46 15.11 -3.84 -4.14
C ALA A 46 15.96 -3.60 -5.40
N SER A 47 15.60 -2.59 -6.19
CA SER A 47 16.35 -2.18 -7.37
C SER A 47 17.81 -1.88 -7.00
N THR A 48 18.75 -2.46 -7.75
CA THR A 48 20.18 -2.16 -7.61
C THR A 48 20.55 -0.78 -8.15
N ILE A 49 19.67 -0.18 -8.96
CA ILE A 49 19.81 1.18 -9.48
C ILE A 49 19.16 2.11 -8.47
N PRO A 50 19.93 2.91 -7.71
CA PRO A 50 19.37 3.93 -6.84
C PRO A 50 18.56 4.90 -7.69
N GLN A 51 17.38 5.28 -7.22
CA GLN A 51 16.57 6.35 -7.82
C GLN A 51 16.68 7.59 -6.92
N PRO A 52 17.86 8.24 -6.84
CA PRO A 52 18.00 9.44 -6.04
C PRO A 52 17.19 10.56 -6.72
N GLN A 53 16.32 11.20 -5.95
CA GLN A 53 15.79 12.50 -6.34
C GLN A 53 16.61 13.56 -5.64
N ALA A 54 17.15 14.52 -6.38
CA ALA A 54 17.74 15.69 -5.75
C ALA A 54 16.67 16.41 -4.91
N PRO A 55 17.00 17.04 -3.77
CA PRO A 55 16.02 17.73 -2.94
C PRO A 55 15.15 18.72 -3.73
N VAL A 56 15.75 19.45 -4.67
CA VAL A 56 15.04 20.37 -5.57
C VAL A 56 14.02 19.67 -6.49
N GLU A 57 14.34 18.49 -7.01
CA GLU A 57 13.44 17.72 -7.87
C GLU A 57 12.27 17.17 -7.06
N ARG A 58 12.51 16.76 -5.82
CA ARG A 58 11.47 16.34 -4.88
C ARG A 58 10.50 17.48 -4.62
N ASP A 59 11.01 18.67 -4.33
CA ASP A 59 10.18 19.86 -4.06
C ASP A 59 9.37 20.28 -5.29
N GLN A 60 9.97 20.25 -6.49
CA GLN A 60 9.25 20.52 -7.73
C GLN A 60 8.15 19.48 -8.01
N SER A 61 8.41 18.20 -7.75
CA SER A 61 7.41 17.14 -7.90
C SER A 61 6.24 17.32 -6.92
N MET A 62 6.54 17.72 -5.68
CA MET A 62 5.55 18.07 -4.66
C MET A 62 4.73 19.28 -5.10
N GLN A 63 5.38 20.32 -5.62
CA GLN A 63 4.71 21.50 -6.13
C GLN A 63 3.77 21.16 -7.30
N ARG A 64 4.19 20.29 -8.22
CA ARG A 64 3.34 19.82 -9.33
C ARG A 64 2.11 19.08 -8.80
N TRP A 65 2.29 18.22 -7.80
CA TRP A 65 1.19 17.51 -7.17
C TRP A 65 0.20 18.48 -6.51
N LEU A 66 0.68 19.50 -5.80
CA LEU A 66 -0.16 20.55 -5.23
C LEU A 66 -0.89 21.37 -6.32
N ASN A 67 -0.22 21.69 -7.42
CA ASN A 67 -0.82 22.41 -8.55
C ASN A 67 -1.94 21.61 -9.21
N ASN A 68 -1.90 20.28 -9.18
CA ASN A 68 -2.96 19.44 -9.74
C ASN A 68 -4.33 19.73 -9.11
N TYR A 69 -4.37 20.07 -7.82
CA TYR A 69 -5.63 20.38 -7.11
C TYR A 69 -6.17 21.80 -7.40
N GLN A 70 -5.38 22.65 -8.07
CA GLN A 70 -5.80 24.00 -8.42
C GLN A 70 -6.61 24.03 -9.73
N HIS A 71 -6.61 22.94 -10.48
CA HIS A 71 -7.36 22.83 -11.73
C HIS A 71 -8.71 22.15 -11.45
N PRO A 72 -9.83 22.88 -11.52
CA PRO A 72 -11.14 22.26 -11.38
C PRO A 72 -11.38 21.28 -12.52
N ILE A 73 -12.10 20.19 -12.22
CA ILE A 73 -12.56 19.26 -13.24
C ILE A 73 -13.56 20.01 -14.13
N PRO A 74 -13.35 20.09 -15.45
CA PRO A 74 -14.32 20.72 -16.34
C PRO A 74 -15.63 19.93 -16.34
N GLU A 75 -16.76 20.63 -16.26
CA GLU A 75 -18.11 20.01 -16.41
C GLU A 75 -18.30 19.38 -17.78
N PHE A 76 -17.64 19.93 -18.81
CA PHE A 76 -17.69 19.44 -20.18
C PHE A 76 -16.29 19.44 -20.79
N PHE A 77 -15.94 18.34 -21.46
CA PHE A 77 -14.75 18.27 -22.29
C PHE A 77 -15.07 18.80 -23.69
N GLU A 78 -14.38 19.86 -24.12
CA GLU A 78 -14.52 20.35 -25.49
C GLU A 78 -14.05 19.26 -26.48
N GLN A 79 -14.96 18.82 -27.35
CA GLN A 79 -14.71 17.76 -28.34
C GLN A 79 -13.58 18.08 -29.33
N LYS A 80 -13.18 19.35 -29.43
CA LYS A 80 -12.08 19.84 -30.29
C LYS A 80 -10.73 19.95 -29.58
N LYS A 81 -10.67 19.74 -28.24
CA LYS A 81 -9.42 19.81 -27.46
C LYS A 81 -8.68 18.47 -27.37
N GLY A 82 -9.36 17.35 -27.62
CA GLY A 82 -8.70 16.07 -27.87
C GLY A 82 -8.12 16.09 -29.27
N GLY A 83 -6.80 15.98 -29.40
CA GLY A 83 -6.09 16.09 -30.68
C GLY A 83 -6.72 15.27 -31.82
N THR A 84 -6.56 15.76 -33.05
CA THR A 84 -7.12 15.10 -34.24
C THR A 84 -6.39 13.78 -34.51
N VAL A 85 -7.09 12.66 -34.37
CA VAL A 85 -6.60 11.38 -34.87
C VAL A 85 -6.93 11.30 -36.36
N SER A 86 -5.93 11.42 -37.23
CA SER A 86 -6.10 11.18 -38.67
C SER A 86 -6.24 9.67 -38.90
N GLY A 87 -7.48 9.17 -38.92
CA GLY A 87 -7.76 7.80 -39.32
C GLY A 87 -7.41 7.60 -40.79
N GLY A 88 -6.39 6.78 -41.08
CA GLY A 88 -6.06 6.38 -42.43
C GLY A 88 -7.20 5.59 -43.05
N SER A 89 -7.75 6.08 -44.16
CA SER A 89 -8.74 5.37 -44.97
C SER A 89 -8.07 4.16 -45.62
N GLY A 90 -8.25 2.98 -45.01
CA GLY A 90 -8.08 1.70 -45.69
C GLY A 90 -9.27 1.50 -46.63
N ALA A 91 -9.09 1.78 -47.91
CA ALA A 91 -10.03 1.42 -48.96
C ALA A 91 -9.94 -0.09 -49.22
N ASN A 92 -11.06 -0.78 -49.06
CA ASN A 92 -11.31 -2.07 -49.70
C ASN A 92 -11.98 -1.84 -51.05
#